data_AF-A0A6F9AW53-F1
#
_entry.id   AF-A0A6F9AW53-F1
#
_cell.length_a   1.000
_cell.length_b   1.000
_cell.length_c   1.000
_cell.angle_alpha   90.00
_cell.angle_beta   90.00
_cell.angle_gamma   90.00
#
_symmetry.space_group_name_H-M   'P 1'
#
loop_
_entity.id
_entity.type
_entity.pdbx_description
1 polymer ?
#
loop_
_entity_poly.entity_id
_entity_poly.type
_entity_poly.pdbx_seq_one_letter_code
_entity_poly.pdbx_strand_id
1 'polypeptide(L)'
;MALESRITQEEIRKIPEKPIDREKTCPLLLRVFTTNSGRHHRVDEFARGQVPSMKDIGNTVSGRKGENDSMTLQSQRFQIGDYLDIAITPPNRAPPLNPRMGMGRPF
;
A
#
# COMPACT_ATOMS: atom_id res chain seq x y z
N MET A 1 -24.69 26.63 17.73
CA MET A 1 -25.01 25.28 17.23
C MET A 1 -24.16 25.06 15.98
N ALA A 2 -23.19 24.14 16.06
CA ALA A 2 -22.23 23.92 14.99
C ALA A 2 -22.90 23.23 13.79
N LEU A 3 -22.72 23.81 12.60
CA LEU A 3 -23.03 23.14 11.34
C LEU A 3 -21.92 22.12 11.08
N GLU A 4 -22.18 20.84 11.35
CA GLU A 4 -21.31 19.77 10.89
C GLU A 4 -21.36 19.71 9.36
N SER A 5 -20.24 20.03 8.72
CA SER A 5 -20.04 19.92 7.29
C SER A 5 -19.99 18.45 6.88
N ARG A 6 -21.09 17.94 6.34
CA ARG A 6 -21.14 16.61 5.70
C ARG A 6 -20.55 16.69 4.30
N ILE A 7 -19.23 16.80 4.21
CA ILE A 7 -18.50 16.74 2.94
C ILE A 7 -18.51 15.30 2.45
N THR A 8 -18.88 15.08 1.19
CA THR A 8 -18.89 13.73 0.60
C THR A 8 -17.45 13.21 0.41
N GLN A 9 -17.24 11.89 0.50
CA GLN A 9 -15.90 11.30 0.38
C GLN A 9 -15.21 11.61 -0.96
N GLU A 10 -15.98 11.88 -2.02
CA GLU A 10 -15.48 12.27 -3.34
C GLU A 10 -14.93 13.70 -3.37
N GLU A 11 -15.49 14.63 -2.60
CA GLU A 11 -15.00 16.00 -2.52
C GLU A 11 -13.69 16.11 -1.73
N ILE A 12 -13.50 15.29 -0.69
CA ILE A 12 -12.24 15.25 0.08
C ILE A 12 -11.06 14.82 -0.81
N ARG A 13 -11.28 13.93 -1.78
CA ARG A 13 -10.24 13.46 -2.71
C ARG A 13 -9.78 14.52 -3.71
N LYS A 14 -10.56 15.60 -3.91
CA LYS A 14 -10.27 16.65 -4.90
C LYS A 14 -9.49 17.84 -4.33
N ILE A 15 -9.27 17.89 -3.01
CA ILE A 15 -8.49 18.99 -2.41
C ILE A 15 -7.01 18.72 -2.74
N PRO A 16 -6.31 19.64 -3.46
CA PRO A 16 -4.89 19.47 -3.72
C PRO A 16 -4.14 19.45 -2.38
N GLU A 17 -3.41 18.36 -2.15
CA GLU A 17 -2.63 18.20 -0.94
C GLU A 17 -1.54 19.26 -0.88
N LYS A 18 -1.55 20.06 0.18
CA LYS A 18 -0.47 21.04 0.40
C LYS A 18 0.81 20.29 0.77
N PRO A 19 1.97 20.67 0.20
CA PRO A 19 3.24 20.08 0.59
C PRO A 19 3.53 20.37 2.06
N ILE A 20 4.12 19.39 2.75
CA ILE A 20 4.50 19.50 4.16
C ILE A 20 5.82 20.27 4.25
N ASP A 21 5.87 21.32 5.07
CA ASP A 21 7.10 22.02 5.44
C ASP A 21 7.90 21.16 6.44
N ARG A 22 9.00 20.58 5.97
CA ARG A 22 9.86 19.66 6.74
C ARG A 22 10.78 20.36 7.74
N GLU A 23 10.89 21.69 7.70
CA GLU A 23 11.64 22.48 8.67
C GLU A 23 10.79 22.84 9.89
N LYS A 24 9.48 23.01 9.68
CA LYS A 24 8.51 23.39 10.73
C LYS A 24 7.71 22.21 11.28
N THR A 25 7.67 21.09 10.56
CA THR A 25 6.91 19.90 10.96
C THR A 25 7.85 18.84 11.51
N CYS A 26 7.63 18.41 12.75
CA CYS A 26 8.36 17.29 13.31
C CYS A 26 8.11 16.01 12.48
N PRO A 27 9.15 15.24 12.12
CA PRO A 27 8.98 14.00 11.39
C PRO A 27 8.22 12.96 12.22
N LEU A 28 7.45 12.11 11.55
CA LEU A 28 6.79 10.96 12.17
C LEU A 28 7.67 9.71 12.09
N LEU A 29 7.51 8.81 13.06
CA LEU A 29 8.15 7.50 13.04
C LEU A 29 7.29 6.53 12.24
N LEU A 30 7.81 6.07 11.09
CA LEU A 30 7.14 5.10 10.23
C LEU A 30 7.63 3.68 10.53
N ARG A 31 6.71 2.76 10.85
CA ARG A 31 7.03 1.33 11.02
C ARG A 31 6.78 0.59 9.71
N VAL A 32 7.85 0.06 9.12
CA VAL A 32 7.80 -0.67 7.84
C VAL A 32 8.11 -2.15 8.05
N PHE A 33 7.28 -3.00 7.45
CA PHE A 33 7.49 -4.43 7.34
C PHE A 33 7.79 -4.78 5.88
N THR A 34 8.69 -5.73 5.65
CA THR A 34 9.09 -6.13 4.31
C THR A 34 9.13 -7.64 4.18
N THR A 35 8.85 -8.13 2.99
CA THR A 35 8.86 -9.57 2.69
C THR A 35 9.38 -9.81 1.28
N ASN A 36 10.25 -10.82 1.12
CA ASN A 36 10.81 -11.23 -0.16
C ASN A 36 10.12 -12.46 -0.75
N SER A 37 9.07 -12.96 -0.09
CA SER A 37 8.25 -14.08 -0.57
C SER A 37 7.38 -13.70 -1.78
N GLY A 38 7.31 -12.41 -2.10
CA GLY A 38 6.48 -11.85 -3.13
C GLY A 38 4.98 -11.92 -2.82
N ARG A 39 4.63 -11.94 -1.54
CA ARG A 39 3.27 -11.79 -1.00
C ARG A 39 3.36 -11.00 0.29
N HIS A 40 2.37 -10.15 0.53
CA HIS A 40 2.24 -9.39 1.77
C HIS A 40 2.04 -10.29 2.99
N HIS A 41 2.40 -9.78 4.16
CA HIS A 41 2.06 -10.43 5.43
C HIS A 41 0.54 -10.50 5.58
N ARG A 42 0.05 -11.54 6.26
CA ARG A 42 -1.38 -11.66 6.53
C ARG A 42 -1.77 -10.64 7.60
N VAL A 43 -2.98 -10.08 7.50
CA VAL A 43 -3.51 -9.17 8.54
C VAL A 43 -3.47 -9.83 9.92
N ASP A 44 -3.76 -11.14 9.97
CA ASP A 44 -3.72 -11.97 11.18
C ASP A 44 -2.36 -11.97 11.90
N GLU A 45 -1.26 -11.72 11.17
CA GLU A 45 0.11 -11.69 11.68
C GLU A 45 0.43 -10.39 12.43
N PHE A 46 -0.28 -9.32 12.09
CA PHE A 46 -0.17 -8.03 12.77
C PHE A 46 -1.10 -8.00 13.99
N ALA A 47 -0.64 -8.60 15.09
CA ALA A 47 -1.13 -8.46 16.46
C ALA A 47 -2.65 -8.24 16.66
N ARG A 48 -3.37 -9.34 16.94
CA ARG A 48 -4.48 -9.41 17.92
C ARG A 48 -5.54 -8.28 17.87
N GLY A 49 -5.98 -7.87 16.68
CA GLY A 49 -7.27 -7.19 16.49
C GLY A 49 -7.32 -5.67 16.63
N GLN A 50 -6.18 -4.96 16.64
CA GLN A 50 -6.17 -3.47 16.62
C GLN A 50 -5.39 -2.85 15.46
N VAL A 51 -5.27 -3.57 14.33
CA VAL A 51 -4.77 -2.97 13.10
C VAL A 51 -5.92 -2.63 12.15
N PRO A 52 -5.92 -1.45 11.51
CA PRO A 52 -6.89 -1.14 10.47
C PRO A 52 -6.80 -2.15 9.32
N SER A 53 -7.91 -2.34 8.60
CA SER A 53 -7.98 -3.24 7.45
C SER A 53 -6.86 -2.92 6.45
N MET A 54 -6.25 -3.96 5.90
CA MET A 54 -5.23 -3.80 4.86
C MET A 54 -5.79 -3.02 3.68
N LYS A 55 -5.04 -2.03 3.22
CA LYS A 55 -5.37 -1.20 2.06
C LYS A 55 -4.22 -1.32 1.06
N ASP A 56 -4.53 -1.79 -0.14
CA ASP A 56 -3.57 -1.80 -1.24
C ASP A 56 -3.32 -0.37 -1.73
N ILE A 57 -2.05 0.02 -1.83
CA ILE A 57 -1.62 1.38 -2.16
C ILE A 57 -1.13 1.44 -3.61
N GLY A 58 -0.30 0.47 -4.01
CA GLY A 58 0.27 0.39 -5.35
C GLY A 58 1.67 -0.23 -5.34
N ASN A 59 2.32 -0.17 -6.49
CA ASN A 59 3.63 -0.77 -6.73
C ASN A 59 4.59 0.20 -7.44
N THR A 60 5.88 0.05 -7.15
CA THR A 60 6.98 0.75 -7.82
C THR A 60 8.02 -0.24 -8.32
N VAL A 61 8.82 0.16 -9.31
CA VAL A 61 9.86 -0.69 -9.90
C VAL A 61 11.17 0.07 -9.97
N SER A 62 12.25 -0.51 -9.42
CA SER A 62 13.57 0.10 -9.45
C SER A 62 14.02 0.41 -10.88
N GLY A 63 14.44 1.66 -11.12
CA GLY A 63 14.94 2.10 -12.42
C GLY A 63 13.87 2.32 -13.50
N ARG A 64 12.57 2.26 -13.15
CA ARG A 64 11.47 2.54 -14.09
C ARG A 64 10.48 3.52 -13.47
N LYS A 65 10.16 4.60 -14.20
CA LYS A 65 9.11 5.53 -13.79
C LYS A 65 7.74 4.84 -13.87
N GLY A 66 7.05 4.75 -12.74
CA GLY A 66 5.70 4.24 -12.62
C GLY A 66 4.68 5.34 -12.35
N GLU A 67 3.39 4.98 -12.39
CA GLU A 67 2.29 5.88 -12.04
C GLU A 67 2.24 6.18 -10.54
N ASN A 68 2.61 5.20 -9.71
CA ASN A 68 2.54 5.29 -8.24
C ASN A 68 3.74 6.00 -7.60
N ASP A 69 4.75 6.42 -8.38
CA ASP A 69 6.02 6.96 -7.86
C ASP A 69 5.84 8.29 -7.09
N SER A 70 4.78 9.04 -7.40
CA SER A 70 4.46 10.32 -6.76
C SER A 70 3.40 10.19 -5.65
N MET A 71 2.98 8.96 -5.31
CA MET A 71 1.97 8.74 -4.28
C MET A 71 2.53 9.07 -2.88
N THR A 72 1.74 9.78 -2.07
CA THR A 72 2.12 10.21 -0.71
C THR A 72 1.33 9.44 0.34
N LEU A 73 1.87 9.33 1.57
CA LEU A 73 1.13 8.77 2.71
C LEU A 73 -0.13 9.59 3.06
N GLN A 74 -0.07 10.91 2.86
CA GLN A 74 -1.18 11.81 3.10
C GLN A 74 -2.37 11.50 2.18
N SER A 75 -2.09 11.28 0.87
CA SER A 75 -3.13 10.96 -0.13
C SER A 75 -3.89 9.68 0.22
N GLN A 76 -3.24 8.77 0.93
CA GLN A 76 -3.81 7.49 1.34
C GLN A 76 -4.49 7.51 2.70
N ARG A 77 -4.54 8.67 3.36
CA ARG A 77 -5.07 8.88 4.72
C ARG A 77 -4.33 8.06 5.78
N PHE A 78 -3.02 7.91 5.62
CA PHE A 78 -2.17 7.26 6.62
C PHE A 78 -2.23 8.02 7.94
N GLN A 79 -2.41 7.30 9.04
CA GLN A 79 -2.43 7.85 10.40
C GLN A 79 -1.21 7.38 11.19
N ILE A 80 -0.77 8.20 12.15
CA ILE A 80 0.32 7.81 13.06
C ILE A 80 -0.15 6.61 13.88
N GLY A 81 0.61 5.52 13.82
CA GLY A 81 0.24 4.23 14.41
C GLY A 81 -0.04 3.16 13.36
N ASP A 82 -0.34 3.55 12.11
CA ASP A 82 -0.48 2.63 10.99
C ASP A 82 0.85 1.96 10.63
N TYR A 83 0.74 0.81 9.97
CA TYR A 83 1.89 0.03 9.49
C TYR A 83 1.95 0.09 7.97
N LEU A 84 3.16 0.09 7.42
CA LEU A 84 3.39 -0.06 5.99
C LEU A 84 4.01 -1.43 5.71
N ASP A 85 3.38 -2.24 4.87
CA ASP A 85 3.89 -3.55 4.45
C ASP A 85 4.30 -3.54 2.98
N ILE A 86 5.51 -4.01 2.69
CA ILE A 86 6.10 -3.98 1.35
C ILE A 86 6.52 -5.39 0.93
N ALA A 87 5.83 -5.93 -0.06
CA ALA A 87 6.25 -7.16 -0.72
C ALA A 87 7.24 -6.86 -1.85
N ILE A 88 8.49 -7.28 -1.68
CA ILE A 88 9.56 -7.11 -2.65
C ILE A 88 9.63 -8.37 -3.53
N THR A 89 9.50 -8.17 -4.84
CA THR A 89 9.66 -9.25 -5.83
C THR A 89 10.86 -8.97 -6.73
N PRO A 90 11.70 -9.99 -7.02
CA PRO A 90 12.76 -9.82 -7.99
C PRO A 90 12.19 -9.52 -9.38
N PRO A 91 12.93 -8.79 -10.23
CA PRO A 91 12.56 -8.60 -11.61
C PRO A 91 12.52 -9.98 -12.32
N ASN A 92 11.56 -10.16 -13.23
CA ASN A 92 11.39 -11.38 -14.03
C ASN A 92 10.82 -12.61 -13.31
N ARG A 93 9.87 -12.42 -12.37
CA ARG A 93 9.07 -13.54 -11.87
C ARG A 93 8.30 -14.11 -13.05
N ALA A 94 8.64 -15.33 -13.48
CA ALA A 94 7.86 -16.06 -14.47
C ALA A 94 6.39 -16.04 -14.01
N PRO A 95 5.41 -15.77 -14.91
CA PRO A 95 4.01 -15.89 -14.55
C PRO A 95 3.78 -17.26 -13.93
N PRO A 96 2.91 -17.39 -12.91
CA PRO A 96 2.64 -18.68 -12.31
C PRO A 96 2.26 -19.64 -13.44
N LEU A 97 3.03 -20.74 -13.58
CA LEU A 97 2.67 -21.82 -14.49
C LEU A 97 1.28 -22.28 -14.03
N ASN A 98 0.24 -21.94 -14.78
CA ASN A 98 -1.10 -22.46 -14.56
C ASN A 98 -0.99 -23.99 -14.45
N PRO A 99 -1.29 -24.61 -13.30
CA PRO A 99 -1.32 -26.07 -13.22
C PRO A 99 -2.66 -26.56 -13.78
N ARG A 100 -3.04 -26.14 -15.00
CA ARG A 100 -4.24 -26.61 -15.71
C ARG A 100 -4.11 -26.50 -17.22
N MET A 101 -3.36 -27.43 -17.80
CA MET A 101 -3.80 -28.13 -19.01
C MET A 101 -3.50 -29.61 -18.78
N GLY A 102 -4.53 -30.37 -18.44
CA GLY A 102 -4.46 -31.82 -18.51
C GLY A 102 -4.59 -32.27 -19.95
N MET A 103 -3.80 -33.26 -20.37
CA MET A 103 -4.16 -34.36 -21.26
C MET A 103 -2.89 -35.11 -21.70
N GLY A 104 -2.91 -36.44 -21.50
CA GLY A 104 -2.14 -37.38 -22.30
C GLY A 104 -0.73 -37.73 -21.79
N ARG A 105 -0.65 -38.77 -20.94
CA ARG A 105 0.50 -39.69 -20.99
C ARG A 105 0.26 -40.65 -22.15
N PRO A 106 1.10 -40.74 -23.20
CA PRO A 106 1.10 -41.89 -24.07
C PRO A 106 1.94 -43.02 -23.44
N PHE A 107 1.40 -44.24 -23.61
CA PHE A 107 1.91 -45.58 -23.30
C PHE A 107 3.25 -45.73 -22.59
#